data_AF-A0A1W9P7M0-F1
#
_entry.id   AF-A0A1W9P7M0-F1
#
_cell.length_a   1.000
_cell.length_b   1.000
_cell.length_c   1.000
_cell.angle_alpha   90.00
_cell.angle_beta   90.00
_cell.angle_gamma   90.00
#
_symmetry.space_group_name_H-M   'P 1'
#
loop_
_entity.id
_entity.type
_entity.pdbx_description
1 polymer ?
#
loop_
_entity_poly.entity_id
_entity_poly.type
_entity_poly.pdbx_seq_one_letter_code
_entity_poly.pdbx_strand_id
1 'polypeptide(L)'
;MLTSLKMKLLRVVFNSFLIALFFCYLLAFLMQELNFFLPFNLFNLLQITLFLFLSYGLIVFLLTIVIFFLVQFFRGQKINLAWFSPSFLILGFTLGLLIFLVIFKINFSFFRSFYTPENFNRINQQQLVFFIIIFTGLSCFYFLIKTNKKILPLSVYFSLLVIANLIIFSQRPSLNLVENKGSNYFEIKTPEKMVTIIGLEGLSFDFLIPLADELTKVSSPVNCQPTITIFLAISTIFPT
;
A
#
# COMPACT_ATOMS: atom_id res chain seq x y z
N MET A 1 31.33 -5.68 24.91
CA MET A 1 31.15 -4.81 23.71
C MET A 1 30.28 -5.46 22.63
N LEU A 2 30.49 -6.74 22.31
CA LEU A 2 29.74 -7.49 21.28
C LEU A 2 28.21 -7.60 21.56
N THR A 3 27.82 -7.78 22.81
CA THR A 3 26.40 -7.89 23.24
C THR A 3 25.62 -6.59 23.03
N SER A 4 26.25 -5.43 23.25
CA SER A 4 25.62 -4.11 23.03
C SER A 4 25.37 -3.84 21.54
N LEU A 5 26.27 -4.28 20.66
CA LEU A 5 26.12 -4.14 19.20
C LEU A 5 24.95 -4.99 18.68
N LYS A 6 24.88 -6.26 19.10
CA LYS A 6 23.81 -7.19 18.72
C LYS A 6 22.43 -6.65 19.06
N MET A 7 22.28 -6.07 20.26
CA MET A 7 21.01 -5.49 20.70
C MET A 7 20.62 -4.22 19.93
N LYS A 8 21.58 -3.43 19.43
CA LYS A 8 21.29 -2.25 18.60
C LYS A 8 20.83 -2.64 17.21
N LEU A 9 21.51 -3.59 16.59
CA LEU A 9 21.14 -4.10 15.27
C LEU A 9 19.72 -4.67 15.27
N LEU A 10 19.39 -5.46 16.29
CA LEU A 10 18.06 -6.05 16.43
C LEU A 10 16.95 -4.99 16.51
N ARG A 11 17.20 -3.86 17.19
CA ARG A 11 16.25 -2.75 17.26
C ARG A 11 16.05 -2.09 15.90
N VAL A 12 17.12 -1.87 15.14
CA VAL A 12 17.04 -1.31 13.78
C VAL A 12 16.26 -2.24 12.86
N VAL A 13 16.56 -3.54 12.91
CA VAL A 13 15.85 -4.59 12.17
C VAL A 13 14.37 -4.56 12.51
N PHE A 14 14.01 -4.54 13.80
CA PHE A 14 12.61 -4.53 14.22
C PHE A 14 11.84 -3.30 13.73
N ASN A 15 12.41 -2.09 13.87
CA ASN A 15 11.72 -0.89 13.39
C ASN A 15 11.63 -0.86 11.85
N SER A 16 12.66 -1.34 11.14
CA SER A 16 12.66 -1.42 9.67
C SER A 16 11.61 -2.40 9.16
N PHE A 17 11.44 -3.53 9.87
CA PHE A 17 10.39 -4.50 9.61
C PHE A 17 9.00 -3.88 9.74
N LEU A 18 8.75 -3.11 10.81
CA LEU A 18 7.47 -2.41 10.98
C LEU A 18 7.18 -1.40 9.86
N ILE A 19 8.18 -0.65 9.41
CA ILE A 19 8.03 0.30 8.28
C ILE A 19 7.71 -0.43 6.99
N ALA A 20 8.42 -1.52 6.69
CA ALA A 20 8.18 -2.33 5.50
C ALA A 20 6.78 -2.96 5.51
N LEU A 21 6.35 -3.50 6.66
CA LEU A 21 5.01 -4.05 6.83
C LEU A 21 3.94 -2.97 6.62
N PHE A 22 4.11 -1.80 7.23
CA PHE A 22 3.20 -0.67 7.04
C PHE A 22 3.12 -0.22 5.57
N PHE A 23 4.25 -0.15 4.87
CA PHE A 23 4.25 0.19 3.44
C PHE A 23 3.54 -0.86 2.58
N CYS A 24 3.71 -2.15 2.88
CA CYS A 24 2.99 -3.22 2.20
C CYS A 24 1.49 -3.17 2.47
N TYR A 25 1.08 -2.82 3.69
CA TYR A 25 -0.31 -2.58 4.03
C TYR A 25 -0.92 -1.45 3.17
N LEU A 26 -0.19 -0.34 2.98
CA LEU A 26 -0.63 0.74 2.10
C LEU A 26 -0.76 0.27 0.65
N LEU A 27 0.20 -0.49 0.13
CA LEU A 27 0.10 -1.07 -1.22
C LEU A 27 -1.07 -2.04 -1.38
N ALA A 28 -1.33 -2.88 -0.38
CA ALA A 28 -2.48 -3.77 -0.37
C ALA A 28 -3.78 -2.96 -0.39
N PHE A 29 -3.83 -1.88 0.38
CA PHE A 29 -4.95 -0.94 0.37
C PHE A 29 -5.17 -0.32 -1.02
N LEU A 30 -4.09 0.11 -1.71
CA LEU A 30 -4.18 0.59 -3.09
C LEU A 30 -4.74 -0.48 -4.04
N MET A 31 -4.24 -1.72 -3.98
CA MET A 31 -4.75 -2.81 -4.82
C MET A 31 -6.25 -3.03 -4.62
N GLN A 32 -6.70 -2.96 -3.37
CA GLN A 32 -8.11 -3.13 -3.03
C GLN A 32 -8.96 -1.91 -3.39
N GLU A 33 -8.39 -0.70 -3.45
CA GLU A 33 -9.07 0.49 -3.98
C GLU A 33 -9.13 0.47 -5.50
N LEU A 34 -8.12 -0.04 -6.21
CA LEU A 34 -8.13 -0.17 -7.66
C LEU A 34 -9.11 -1.25 -8.12
N ASN A 35 -9.30 -2.30 -7.33
CA ASN A 35 -10.23 -3.38 -7.64
C ASN A 35 -11.63 -3.12 -7.07
N PHE A 36 -12.40 -2.25 -7.75
CA PHE A 36 -13.76 -1.85 -7.31
C PHE A 36 -14.74 -3.00 -7.14
N PHE A 37 -14.53 -4.11 -7.85
CA PHE A 37 -15.47 -5.24 -7.86
C PHE A 37 -15.31 -6.15 -6.64
N LEU A 38 -14.20 -6.04 -5.90
CA LEU A 38 -13.94 -6.91 -4.77
C LEU A 38 -14.53 -6.33 -3.47
N PRO A 39 -15.37 -7.08 -2.73
CA PRO A 39 -15.86 -6.62 -1.44
C PRO A 39 -14.70 -6.40 -0.47
N PHE A 40 -14.84 -5.37 0.37
CA PHE A 40 -13.84 -5.08 1.37
C PHE A 40 -13.85 -6.16 2.46
N ASN A 41 -12.76 -6.92 2.56
CA ASN A 41 -12.55 -7.89 3.63
C ASN A 41 -11.16 -7.66 4.26
N LEU A 42 -11.13 -7.46 5.58
CA LEU A 42 -9.89 -7.30 6.35
C LEU A 42 -8.98 -8.51 6.21
N PHE A 43 -9.55 -9.71 6.10
CA PHE A 43 -8.79 -10.94 5.91
C PHE A 43 -8.04 -10.94 4.57
N ASN A 44 -8.72 -10.55 3.49
CA ASN A 44 -8.12 -10.43 2.16
C ASN A 44 -7.02 -9.35 2.16
N LEU A 45 -7.26 -8.22 2.81
CA LEU A 45 -6.27 -7.15 2.94
C LEU A 45 -4.99 -7.65 3.64
N LEU A 46 -5.14 -8.43 4.71
CA LEU A 46 -4.02 -9.03 5.44
C LEU A 46 -3.27 -10.07 4.59
N GLN A 47 -3.97 -10.93 3.85
CA GLN A 47 -3.36 -11.89 2.94
C GLN A 47 -2.53 -11.20 1.86
N ILE A 48 -3.10 -10.18 1.20
CA ILE A 48 -2.42 -9.39 0.17
C ILE A 48 -1.22 -8.66 0.78
N THR A 49 -1.35 -8.12 1.99
CA THR A 49 -0.25 -7.45 2.70
C THR A 49 0.92 -8.40 2.94
N LEU A 50 0.66 -9.61 3.44
CA LEU A 50 1.69 -10.62 3.68
C LEU A 50 2.35 -11.10 2.38
N PHE A 51 1.56 -11.25 1.32
CA PHE A 51 2.07 -11.60 0.00
C PHE A 51 2.99 -10.52 -0.58
N LEU A 52 2.57 -9.24 -0.53
CA LEU A 52 3.39 -8.10 -0.95
C LEU A 52 4.65 -7.93 -0.08
N PHE A 53 4.57 -8.33 1.20
CA PHE A 53 5.70 -8.25 2.11
C PHE A 53 6.87 -9.14 1.67
N LEU A 54 6.59 -10.32 1.12
CA LEU A 54 7.62 -11.25 0.65
C LEU A 54 8.44 -10.70 -0.54
N SER A 55 7.86 -9.83 -1.35
CA SER A 55 8.52 -9.22 -2.51
C SER A 55 8.94 -7.78 -2.23
N TYR A 56 7.97 -6.85 -2.28
CA TYR A 56 8.20 -5.43 -2.10
C TYR A 56 8.60 -5.07 -0.66
N GLY A 57 8.09 -5.79 0.33
CA GLY A 57 8.42 -5.55 1.73
C GLY A 57 9.90 -5.81 2.04
N LEU A 58 10.49 -6.89 1.50
CA LEU A 58 11.91 -7.18 1.67
C LEU A 58 12.81 -6.07 1.08
N ILE A 59 12.42 -5.49 -0.06
CA ILE A 59 13.15 -4.38 -0.68
C ILE A 59 13.11 -3.15 0.22
N VAL A 60 11.92 -2.76 0.69
CA VAL A 60 11.76 -1.60 1.59
C VAL A 60 12.46 -1.83 2.93
N PHE A 61 12.43 -3.06 3.44
CA PHE A 61 13.14 -3.46 4.65
C PHE A 61 14.67 -3.28 4.50
N LEU A 62 15.26 -3.78 3.43
CA LEU A 62 16.69 -3.60 3.17
C LEU A 62 17.03 -2.12 2.96
N LEU A 63 16.22 -1.40 2.18
CA LEU A 63 16.43 0.01 1.88
C LEU A 63 16.37 0.87 3.15
N THR A 64 15.43 0.61 4.06
CA THR A 64 15.33 1.32 5.34
C THR A 64 16.52 1.05 6.25
N ILE A 65 17.06 -0.16 6.27
CA ILE A 65 18.30 -0.49 7.00
C ILE A 65 19.50 0.29 6.40
N VAL A 66 19.64 0.30 5.07
CA VAL A 66 20.72 1.04 4.39
C VAL A 66 20.62 2.53 4.67
N ILE A 67 19.43 3.13 4.53
CA ILE A 67 19.19 4.55 4.85
C ILE A 67 19.53 4.85 6.30
N PHE A 68 19.16 3.97 7.24
CA PHE A 68 19.49 4.13 8.65
C PHE A 68 21.01 4.24 8.86
N PHE A 69 21.79 3.33 8.28
CA PHE A 69 23.25 3.34 8.41
C PHE A 69 23.88 4.55 7.70
N LEU A 70 23.37 4.96 6.54
CA LEU A 70 23.81 6.18 5.87
C LEU A 70 23.58 7.42 6.73
N VAL A 71 22.38 7.58 7.28
CA VAL A 71 22.06 8.71 8.19
C VAL A 71 22.94 8.67 9.43
N GLN A 72 23.20 7.49 9.99
CA GLN A 72 24.09 7.33 11.12
C GLN A 72 25.54 7.69 10.77
N PHE A 73 26.02 7.29 9.60
CA PHE A 73 27.35 7.59 9.08
C PHE A 73 27.56 9.11 8.93
N PHE A 74 26.65 9.80 8.25
CA PHE A 74 26.75 11.25 8.05
C PHE A 74 26.60 12.07 9.34
N ARG A 75 25.80 11.62 10.30
CA ARG A 75 25.67 12.32 11.59
C ARG A 75 26.88 12.19 12.49
N GLY A 76 27.75 11.20 12.28
CA GLY A 76 28.92 10.93 13.14
C GLY A 76 28.58 10.61 14.61
N GLN A 77 27.30 10.49 14.95
CA GLN A 77 26.80 10.32 16.31
C GLN A 77 26.31 8.89 16.54
N LYS A 78 26.64 8.33 17.72
CA LYS A 78 26.10 7.05 18.17
C LYS A 78 24.64 7.23 18.61
N ILE A 79 23.70 7.04 17.68
CA ILE A 79 22.27 7.07 17.99
C ILE A 79 21.94 5.86 18.88
N ASN A 80 21.49 6.10 20.12
CA ASN A 80 20.95 5.05 20.97
C ASN A 80 19.47 4.85 20.64
N LEU A 81 19.16 3.88 19.78
CA LEU A 81 17.78 3.50 19.50
C LEU A 81 17.17 2.75 20.68
N ALA A 82 15.94 3.11 21.04
CA ALA A 82 15.05 2.27 21.83
C ALA A 82 14.47 1.14 20.94
N TRP A 83 13.85 0.13 21.57
CA TRP A 83 13.14 -0.93 20.83
C TRP A 83 12.04 -0.36 19.93
N PHE A 84 11.26 0.57 20.47
CA PHE A 84 10.34 1.40 19.71
C PHE A 84 10.94 2.80 19.61
N SER A 85 11.49 3.15 18.45
CA SER A 85 12.15 4.44 18.25
C SER A 85 11.17 5.44 17.63
N PRO A 86 10.64 6.42 18.40
CA PRO A 86 9.57 7.29 17.91
C PRO A 86 9.97 8.08 16.66
N SER A 87 11.17 8.65 16.66
CA SER A 87 11.67 9.47 15.55
C SER A 87 11.89 8.64 14.29
N PHE A 88 12.36 7.40 14.42
CA PHE A 88 12.61 6.54 13.27
C PHE A 88 11.30 6.03 12.67
N LEU A 89 10.32 5.66 13.49
CA LEU A 89 9.01 5.21 13.03
C LEU A 89 8.18 6.34 12.39
N ILE A 90 8.10 7.52 13.02
CA ILE A 90 7.35 8.65 12.45
C ILE A 90 7.95 9.04 11.09
N LEU A 91 9.27 9.15 10.99
CA LEU A 91 9.92 9.49 9.73
C LEU A 91 9.73 8.38 8.68
N GLY A 92 9.91 7.12 9.06
CA GLY A 92 9.72 5.97 8.16
C GLY A 92 8.28 5.86 7.63
N PHE A 93 7.29 6.00 8.50
CA PHE A 93 5.87 5.94 8.12
C PHE A 93 5.48 7.15 7.27
N THR A 94 5.98 8.34 7.60
CA THR A 94 5.71 9.56 6.82
C THR A 94 6.33 9.47 5.42
N LEU A 95 7.57 9.00 5.30
CA LEU A 95 8.21 8.77 4.00
C LEU A 95 7.49 7.66 3.22
N GLY A 96 7.12 6.57 3.88
CA GLY A 96 6.33 5.49 3.27
C GLY A 96 4.99 5.99 2.74
N LEU A 97 4.27 6.82 3.50
CA LEU A 97 3.03 7.47 3.07
C LEU A 97 3.24 8.42 1.89
N LEU A 98 4.34 9.18 1.88
CA LEU A 98 4.66 10.09 0.77
C LEU A 98 4.90 9.31 -0.52
N ILE A 99 5.73 8.28 -0.47
CA ILE A 99 5.99 7.40 -1.63
C ILE A 99 4.69 6.74 -2.08
N PHE A 100 3.91 6.21 -1.14
CA PHE A 100 2.60 5.64 -1.42
C PHE A 100 1.67 6.64 -2.13
N LEU A 101 1.59 7.89 -1.67
CA LEU A 101 0.71 8.90 -2.26
C LEU A 101 1.10 9.22 -3.71
N VAL A 102 2.40 9.21 -4.03
CA VAL A 102 2.88 9.34 -5.42
C VAL A 102 2.43 8.15 -6.26
N ILE A 103 2.65 6.91 -5.78
CA ILE A 103 2.22 5.69 -6.48
C ILE A 103 0.70 5.70 -6.67
N PHE A 104 -0.05 6.05 -5.62
CA PHE A 104 -1.51 6.14 -5.62
C PHE A 104 -1.99 7.15 -6.66
N LYS A 105 -1.34 8.32 -6.76
CA LYS A 105 -1.71 9.36 -7.74
C LYS A 105 -1.47 8.90 -9.18
N ILE A 106 -0.33 8.27 -9.45
CA ILE A 106 0.01 7.74 -10.78
C ILE A 106 -1.00 6.69 -11.20
N ASN A 107 -1.28 5.71 -10.33
CA ASN A 107 -2.24 4.65 -10.62
C ASN A 107 -3.66 5.21 -10.80
N PHE A 108 -4.09 6.14 -9.94
CA PHE A 108 -5.40 6.77 -10.09
C PHE A 108 -5.54 7.54 -11.42
N SER A 109 -4.48 8.23 -11.86
CA SER A 109 -4.48 8.92 -13.15
C SER A 109 -4.60 7.95 -14.32
N PHE A 110 -3.96 6.78 -14.23
CA PHE A 110 -4.02 5.74 -15.25
C PHE A 110 -5.42 5.14 -15.39
N PHE A 111 -6.08 4.85 -14.26
CA PHE A 111 -7.41 4.24 -14.25
C PHE A 111 -8.56 5.24 -14.30
N ARG A 112 -8.30 6.54 -14.55
CA ARG A 112 -9.27 7.63 -14.44
C ARG A 112 -10.58 7.38 -15.20
N SER A 113 -10.53 6.73 -16.36
CA SER A 113 -11.70 6.44 -17.22
C SER A 113 -12.69 5.44 -16.62
N PHE A 114 -12.27 4.63 -15.63
CA PHE A 114 -13.12 3.62 -15.00
C PHE A 114 -13.91 4.15 -13.79
N TYR A 115 -13.62 5.37 -13.33
CA TYR A 115 -14.24 5.94 -12.14
C TYR A 115 -15.51 6.72 -12.43
N THR A 116 -16.56 6.46 -11.65
CA THR A 116 -17.72 7.35 -11.56
C THR A 116 -17.33 8.67 -10.86
N PRO A 117 -18.07 9.78 -11.12
CA PRO A 117 -17.80 11.08 -10.47
C PRO A 117 -17.81 11.01 -8.94
N GLU A 118 -18.68 10.18 -8.36
CA GLU A 118 -18.77 9.96 -6.92
C GLU A 118 -17.51 9.27 -6.36
N ASN A 119 -17.05 8.21 -7.02
CA ASN A 119 -15.81 7.52 -6.64
C ASN A 119 -14.59 8.42 -6.82
N PHE A 120 -14.59 9.28 -7.83
CA PHE A 120 -13.53 10.25 -8.06
C PHE A 120 -13.40 11.24 -6.89
N ASN A 121 -14.52 11.79 -6.41
CA ASN A 121 -14.51 12.70 -5.26
C ASN A 121 -14.06 12.00 -3.97
N ARG A 122 -14.57 10.78 -3.71
CA ARG A 122 -14.17 9.96 -2.56
C ARG A 122 -12.66 9.73 -2.54
N ILE A 123 -12.08 9.33 -3.67
CA ILE A 123 -10.65 9.02 -3.75
C ILE A 123 -9.80 10.29 -3.59
N ASN A 124 -10.24 11.43 -4.12
CA ASN A 124 -9.56 12.70 -3.86
C ASN A 124 -9.60 13.08 -2.38
N GLN A 125 -10.71 12.84 -1.69
CA GLN A 125 -10.79 13.04 -0.24
C GLN A 125 -9.82 12.12 0.51
N GLN A 126 -9.72 10.84 0.13
CA GLN A 126 -8.75 9.90 0.71
C GLN A 126 -7.30 10.38 0.49
N GLN A 127 -6.95 10.83 -0.73
CA GLN A 127 -5.64 11.42 -1.02
C GLN A 127 -5.35 12.64 -0.14
N LEU A 128 -6.33 13.52 0.04
CA LEU A 128 -6.21 14.72 0.88
C LEU A 128 -6.00 14.36 2.35
N VAL A 129 -6.73 13.36 2.87
CA VAL A 129 -6.54 12.86 4.25
C VAL A 129 -5.11 12.35 4.44
N PHE A 130 -4.59 11.53 3.52
CA PHE A 130 -3.19 11.07 3.60
C PHE A 130 -2.19 12.22 3.52
N PHE A 131 -2.47 13.25 2.71
CA PHE A 131 -1.64 14.45 2.62
C PHE A 131 -1.57 15.20 3.96
N ILE A 132 -2.70 15.40 4.64
CA ILE A 132 -2.75 16.02 5.98
C ILE A 132 -1.93 15.21 6.99
N ILE A 133 -2.00 13.87 6.95
CA ILE A 133 -1.22 13.00 7.83
C ILE A 133 0.28 13.17 7.59
N ILE A 134 0.72 13.32 6.33
CA ILE A 134 2.13 13.55 6.00
C ILE A 134 2.62 14.86 6.62
N PHE A 135 1.88 15.96 6.47
CA PHE A 135 2.23 17.25 7.11
C PHE A 135 2.27 17.16 8.62
N THR A 136 1.31 16.45 9.20
CA THR A 136 1.25 16.21 10.65
C THR A 136 2.46 15.38 11.10
N GLY A 137 2.84 14.34 10.35
CA GLY A 137 4.00 13.51 10.63
C GLY A 137 5.32 14.29 10.60
N LEU A 138 5.52 15.15 9.59
CA LEU A 138 6.66 16.05 9.52
C LEU A 138 6.69 17.04 10.69
N SER A 139 5.53 17.61 11.04
CA SER A 139 5.40 18.52 12.19
C SER A 139 5.71 17.82 13.52
N CYS A 140 5.21 16.61 13.72
CA CYS A 140 5.50 15.77 14.88
C CYS A 140 6.98 15.39 14.94
N PHE A 141 7.61 15.09 13.80
CA PHE A 141 9.04 14.81 13.73
C PHE A 141 9.88 16.03 14.11
N TYR A 142 9.53 17.22 13.60
CA TYR A 142 10.18 18.47 13.99
C TYR A 142 10.03 18.76 15.49
N PHE A 143 8.82 18.57 16.04
CA PHE A 143 8.56 18.73 17.47
C PHE A 143 9.33 17.74 18.33
N LEU A 144 9.53 16.50 17.86
CA LEU A 144 10.38 15.49 18.52
C LEU A 144 11.84 15.89 18.60
N ILE A 145 12.36 16.62 17.61
CA ILE A 145 13.74 17.13 17.63
C ILE A 145 13.85 18.28 18.62
N LYS A 146 12.85 19.16 18.66
CA LYS A 146 12.87 20.37 19.51
C LYS A 146 12.53 20.10 20.98
N THR A 147 11.75 19.07 21.28
CA THR A 147 11.23 18.83 22.63
C THR A 147 11.73 17.52 23.23
N ASN A 148 11.90 17.49 24.56
CA ASN A 148 12.27 16.28 25.29
C ASN A 148 11.10 15.29 25.47
N LYS A 149 9.85 15.70 25.17
CA LYS A 149 8.64 14.89 25.35
C LYS A 149 8.41 13.97 24.14
N LYS A 150 8.93 12.74 24.20
CA LYS A 150 8.90 11.80 23.06
C LYS A 150 7.55 11.10 22.83
N ILE A 151 6.76 10.92 23.89
CA ILE A 151 5.55 10.07 23.87
C ILE A 151 4.36 10.81 23.25
N LEU A 152 4.21 12.11 23.53
CA LEU A 152 3.09 12.92 23.08
C LEU A 152 2.99 13.05 21.54
N PRO A 153 4.04 13.49 20.81
CA PRO A 153 3.97 13.60 19.35
C PRO A 153 3.79 12.24 18.67
N LEU A 154 4.34 11.18 19.24
CA LEU A 154 4.13 9.82 18.77
C LEU A 154 2.66 9.40 18.89
N SER A 155 2.07 9.57 20.08
CA SER A 155 0.67 9.22 20.34
C SER A 155 -0.28 9.96 19.41
N VAL A 156 -0.08 11.27 19.24
CA VAL A 156 -0.89 12.10 18.33
C VAL A 156 -0.82 11.59 16.90
N TYR A 157 0.38 11.35 16.38
CA TYR A 157 0.57 10.89 15.00
C TYR A 157 -0.09 9.53 14.75
N PHE A 158 0.14 8.55 15.62
CA PHE A 158 -0.43 7.21 15.48
C PHE A 158 -1.94 7.20 15.67
N SER A 159 -2.47 7.98 16.62
CA SER A 159 -3.93 8.10 16.80
C SER A 159 -4.59 8.67 15.56
N LEU A 160 -4.00 9.70 14.96
CA LEU A 160 -4.53 10.33 13.75
C LEU A 160 -4.44 9.38 12.55
N LEU A 161 -3.36 8.58 12.45
CA LEU A 161 -3.21 7.55 11.43
C LEU A 161 -4.29 6.45 11.54
N VAL A 162 -4.60 6.00 12.77
CA VAL A 162 -5.67 5.00 13.00
C VAL A 162 -7.04 5.59 12.64
N ILE A 163 -7.35 6.80 13.13
CA ILE A 163 -8.62 7.49 12.83
C ILE A 163 -8.79 7.68 11.33
N ALA A 164 -7.74 8.12 10.62
CA ALA A 164 -7.79 8.28 9.18
C ALA A 164 -8.10 6.96 8.46
N ASN A 165 -7.44 5.85 8.84
CA ASN A 165 -7.76 4.55 8.26
C ASN A 165 -9.23 4.15 8.51
N LEU A 166 -9.76 4.37 9.72
CA LEU A 166 -11.16 4.09 10.02
C LEU A 166 -12.14 4.90 9.17
N ILE A 167 -11.87 6.20 8.98
CA ILE A 167 -12.68 7.08 8.12
C ILE A 167 -12.62 6.59 6.66
N ILE A 168 -11.42 6.24 6.18
CA ILE A 168 -11.22 5.74 4.83
C ILE A 168 -11.99 4.43 4.61
N PHE A 169 -12.02 3.55 5.61
CA PHE A 169 -12.77 2.29 5.56
C PHE A 169 -14.28 2.51 5.61
N SER A 170 -14.78 3.47 6.38
CA SER A 170 -16.22 3.73 6.48
C SER A 170 -16.81 4.40 5.22
N GLN A 171 -15.98 5.11 4.45
CA GLN A 171 -16.38 5.77 3.21
C GLN A 171 -16.52 4.83 2.01
N ARG A 172 -16.19 3.53 2.16
CA ARG A 172 -16.29 2.60 1.02
C ARG A 172 -17.75 2.36 0.64
N PRO A 173 -18.10 2.44 -0.65
CA PRO A 173 -19.45 2.11 -1.10
C PRO A 173 -19.74 0.65 -0.78
N SER A 174 -20.86 0.40 -0.10
CA SER A 174 -21.40 -0.94 0.01
C SER A 174 -21.74 -1.40 -1.41
N LEU A 175 -21.03 -2.41 -1.91
CA LEU A 175 -21.46 -3.09 -3.12
C LEU A 175 -22.80 -3.74 -2.80
N ASN A 176 -23.88 -3.09 -3.20
CA ASN A 176 -25.15 -3.77 -3.37
C ASN A 176 -24.90 -4.70 -4.54
N LEU A 177 -24.67 -5.99 -4.23
CA LEU A 177 -24.72 -7.05 -5.23
C LEU A 177 -26.04 -6.84 -5.97
N VAL A 178 -25.97 -6.39 -7.21
CA VAL A 178 -27.14 -6.31 -8.05
C VAL A 178 -27.64 -7.75 -8.12
N GLU A 179 -28.72 -8.07 -7.40
CA GLU A 179 -29.44 -9.31 -7.61
C GLU A 179 -29.64 -9.42 -9.11
N ASN A 180 -29.09 -10.49 -9.68
CA ASN A 180 -29.04 -10.73 -11.10
C ASN A 180 -30.48 -10.94 -11.60
N LYS A 181 -31.22 -9.85 -11.78
CA LYS A 181 -32.53 -9.82 -12.41
C LYS A 181 -32.28 -10.00 -13.90
N GLY A 182 -32.24 -11.26 -14.31
CA GLY A 182 -32.48 -11.75 -15.67
C GLY A 182 -31.79 -10.97 -16.79
N SER A 183 -30.73 -11.57 -17.34
CA SER A 183 -30.16 -11.32 -18.67
C SER A 183 -30.94 -10.36 -19.58
N ASN A 184 -30.63 -9.07 -19.50
CA ASN A 184 -30.71 -8.20 -20.66
C ASN A 184 -29.30 -8.14 -21.25
N TYR A 185 -29.14 -8.87 -22.35
CA TYR A 185 -27.93 -8.92 -23.14
C TYR A 185 -27.51 -7.50 -23.51
N PHE A 186 -26.46 -6.99 -22.87
CA PHE A 186 -25.72 -5.86 -23.42
C PHE A 186 -25.04 -6.38 -24.68
N GLU A 187 -25.45 -5.88 -25.85
CA GLU A 187 -24.70 -6.07 -27.09
C GLU A 187 -23.29 -5.51 -26.88
N ILE A 188 -22.33 -6.41 -26.70
CA ILE A 188 -20.92 -6.09 -26.62
C ILE A 188 -20.50 -5.63 -28.01
N LYS A 189 -20.47 -4.32 -28.21
CA LYS A 189 -19.88 -3.71 -29.41
C LYS A 189 -18.41 -4.13 -29.45
N THR A 190 -18.05 -4.99 -30.39
CA THR A 190 -16.69 -5.50 -30.57
C THR A 190 -15.72 -4.32 -30.70
N PRO A 191 -14.75 -4.14 -29.80
CA PRO A 191 -13.80 -3.04 -29.89
C PRO A 191 -12.86 -3.28 -31.08
N GLU A 192 -12.90 -2.41 -32.09
CA GLU A 192 -12.02 -2.42 -33.27
C GLU A 192 -10.53 -2.13 -32.96
N LYS A 193 -10.18 -1.85 -31.70
CA LYS A 193 -8.79 -1.68 -31.27
C LYS A 193 -8.46 -2.67 -30.16
N MET A 194 -7.69 -3.70 -30.51
CA MET A 194 -6.84 -4.39 -29.55
C MET A 194 -5.81 -3.38 -29.05
N VAL A 195 -6.02 -2.88 -27.83
CA VAL A 195 -4.94 -2.22 -27.08
C VAL A 195 -4.17 -3.34 -26.41
N THR A 196 -3.07 -3.75 -27.06
CA THR A 196 -2.06 -4.63 -26.45
C THR A 196 -1.44 -3.86 -25.30
N ILE A 197 -1.94 -4.09 -24.09
CA ILE A 197 -1.30 -3.62 -22.87
C ILE A 197 -0.06 -4.51 -22.68
N ILE A 198 1.11 -3.88 -22.78
CA ILE A 198 2.44 -4.49 -22.72
C ILE A 198 2.50 -5.51 -21.58
N GLY A 199 2.74 -6.77 -21.95
CA GLY A 199 2.90 -7.88 -21.04
C GLY A 199 4.13 -7.71 -20.16
N LEU A 200 3.96 -7.97 -18.86
CA LEU A 200 5.08 -8.17 -17.95
C LEU A 200 5.67 -9.56 -18.22
N GLU A 201 6.74 -9.59 -19.02
CA GLU A 201 7.72 -10.66 -19.01
C GLU A 201 8.28 -10.79 -17.58
N GLY A 202 7.79 -11.74 -16.79
CA GLY A 202 8.42 -12.09 -15.50
C GLY A 202 7.50 -12.48 -14.35
N LEU A 203 6.19 -12.28 -14.43
CA LEU A 203 5.24 -12.90 -13.49
C LEU A 203 4.63 -14.12 -14.19
N SER A 204 5.17 -15.31 -13.91
CA SER A 204 4.67 -16.56 -14.47
C SER A 204 3.18 -16.71 -14.16
N PHE A 205 2.36 -16.57 -15.20
CA PHE A 205 0.92 -16.80 -15.20
C PHE A 205 0.51 -18.17 -14.61
N ASP A 206 1.45 -19.12 -14.52
CA ASP A 206 1.26 -20.46 -13.96
C ASP A 206 0.84 -20.50 -12.48
N PHE A 207 1.02 -19.42 -11.71
CA PHE A 207 0.61 -19.38 -10.29
C PHE A 207 -0.74 -18.73 -10.03
N LEU A 208 -1.25 -17.87 -10.91
CA LEU A 208 -2.56 -17.22 -10.74
C LEU A 208 -3.70 -18.09 -11.27
N ILE A 209 -3.42 -18.95 -12.24
CA ILE A 209 -4.41 -19.84 -12.86
C ILE A 209 -4.96 -20.89 -11.86
N PRO A 210 -4.15 -21.58 -11.03
CA PRO A 210 -4.68 -22.62 -10.14
C PRO A 210 -5.62 -22.08 -9.05
N LEU A 211 -5.38 -20.86 -8.54
CA LEU A 211 -6.25 -20.24 -7.52
C LEU A 211 -7.60 -19.79 -8.08
N ALA A 212 -7.66 -19.40 -9.36
CA ALA A 212 -8.92 -19.10 -10.03
C ALA A 212 -9.67 -20.37 -10.48
N ASP A 213 -8.93 -21.44 -10.80
CA ASP A 213 -9.49 -22.72 -11.24
C ASP A 213 -10.11 -23.52 -10.07
N GLU A 214 -9.57 -23.39 -8.85
CA GLU A 214 -10.19 -23.97 -7.65
C GLU A 214 -11.53 -23.30 -7.26
N LEU A 215 -11.68 -22.00 -7.52
CA LEU A 215 -12.94 -21.28 -7.28
C LEU A 215 -14.01 -21.60 -8.34
N THR A 216 -13.63 -22.13 -9.51
CA THR A 216 -14.54 -22.39 -10.64
C THR A 216 -14.88 -23.88 -10.84
N LYS A 217 -14.15 -24.81 -10.21
CA LYS A 217 -14.44 -26.26 -10.31
C LYS A 217 -15.71 -26.75 -9.60
N VAL A 218 -16.42 -25.91 -8.85
CA VAL A 218 -17.75 -26.26 -8.31
C VAL A 218 -18.89 -25.93 -9.29
N SER A 219 -18.61 -25.25 -10.41
CA SER A 219 -19.65 -24.95 -11.40
C SER A 219 -19.04 -24.84 -12.80
N SER A 220 -19.00 -25.95 -13.52
CA SER A 220 -18.89 -25.91 -15.00
C SER A 220 -20.29 -25.99 -15.62
N PRO A 221 -20.54 -25.57 -16.87
CA PRO A 221 -19.54 -25.21 -17.89
C PRO A 221 -19.85 -23.91 -18.69
N VAL A 222 -18.85 -23.43 -19.43
CA VAL A 222 -18.94 -22.47 -20.55
C VAL A 222 -19.54 -21.09 -20.25
N ASN A 223 -18.71 -20.07 -19.98
CA ASN A 223 -18.71 -18.84 -20.77
C ASN A 223 -17.55 -17.90 -20.42
N CYS A 224 -17.03 -17.23 -21.44
CA CYS A 224 -15.93 -16.27 -21.37
C CYS A 224 -16.28 -15.08 -20.44
N GLN A 225 -15.68 -15.02 -19.25
CA GLN A 225 -15.60 -13.79 -18.47
C GLN A 225 -14.27 -13.10 -18.78
N PRO A 226 -14.26 -11.80 -19.17
CA PRO A 226 -13.02 -11.05 -19.22
C PRO A 226 -12.59 -10.79 -17.77
N THR A 227 -11.68 -11.62 -17.27
CA THR A 227 -10.95 -11.33 -16.03
C THR A 227 -10.10 -10.09 -16.29
N ILE A 228 -10.61 -8.91 -15.90
CA ILE A 228 -9.83 -7.67 -15.93
C ILE A 228 -8.83 -7.75 -14.78
N THR A 229 -7.67 -8.34 -15.09
CA THR A 229 -6.52 -8.39 -14.19
C THR A 229 -5.89 -7.01 -14.16
N ILE A 230 -6.08 -6.28 -13.06
CA ILE A 230 -5.51 -4.95 -12.84
C ILE A 230 -4.02 -5.13 -12.50
N PHE A 231 -3.16 -4.72 -13.43
CA PHE A 231 -1.71 -4.72 -13.28
C PHE A 231 -1.21 -3.45 -12.58
N LEU A 232 -0.33 -3.62 -11.59
CA LEU A 232 0.44 -2.54 -10.95
C LEU A 232 1.61 -2.16 -11.87
N ALA A 233 1.61 -0.94 -12.41
CA ALA A 233 2.77 -0.39 -13.10
C ALA A 233 3.80 0.10 -12.08
N ILE A 234 4.88 -0.66 -11.87
CA ILE A 234 6.08 -0.21 -11.15
C ILE A 234 7.29 -0.45 -12.08
N SER A 235 7.44 0.36 -13.12
CA SER A 235 8.65 0.34 -13.95
C SER A 235 8.88 1.65 -14.71
N THR A 236 8.95 2.80 -14.01
CA THR A 236 9.46 4.05 -14.62
C THR A 236 10.19 4.95 -13.60
N ILE A 237 11.10 4.40 -12.78
CA ILE A 237 11.97 5.22 -11.90
C ILE A 237 13.47 5.08 -12.22
N PHE A 238 13.88 4.21 -13.14
CA PHE A 238 15.24 4.21 -13.66
C PHE A 238 15.22 4.16 -15.19
N PRO A 239 15.61 5.23 -15.90
CA PRO A 239 15.89 5.15 -17.32
C PRO A 239 17.24 4.43 -17.50
N THR A 240 17.24 3.32 -18.25
CA THR A 240 18.40 2.90 -19.03
C THR A 240 18.30 3.49 -20.42
#